data_AF-A0A2E4Y2T0-F1
#
_entry.id   AF-A0A2E4Y2T0-F1
#
_cell.length_a   1.000
_cell.length_b   1.000
_cell.length_c   1.000
_cell.angle_alpha   90.00
_cell.angle_beta   90.00
_cell.angle_gamma   90.00
#
_symmetry.space_group_name_H-M   'P 1'
#
loop_
_entity.id
_entity.type
_entity.pdbx_description
1 polymer ?
#
loop_
_entity_poly.entity_id
_entity_poly.type
_entity_poly.pdbx_seq_one_letter_code
_entity_poly.pdbx_strand_id
1 'polypeptide(L)'
;MSIKWRQVVKVTTTRFGELEVKKSDIIHFKEGLLGFENLKKFFIVDPGDQTLILWFQSIDDKSTAFPIIEPSIFCPSYSVKLLPPEFTSLELENLSDASVYTILTIPKKVTEMSANLKAPIIINNKNKLARQIVLQDSKLEVKYEMYSDLKKSIMSFDSDDSKRTTAKITTDIRQNEEESKAPETPPQERLQKPGPYINH
;
A
#
# COMPACT_ATOMS: atom_id res chain seq x y z
N MET A 1 22.19 3.52 30.71
CA MET A 1 22.59 3.08 29.35
C MET A 1 21.46 2.21 28.80
N SER A 2 20.77 2.66 27.75
CA SER A 2 19.36 2.32 27.49
C SER A 2 19.17 1.00 26.70
N ILE A 3 18.25 0.16 27.21
CA ILE A 3 17.88 -1.17 26.72
C ILE A 3 16.95 -1.03 25.48
N LYS A 4 17.44 -0.46 24.37
CA LYS A 4 16.60 -0.23 23.17
C LYS A 4 16.24 -1.50 22.40
N TRP A 5 17.04 -2.57 22.50
CA TRP A 5 16.86 -3.79 21.69
C TRP A 5 15.75 -4.75 22.19
N ARG A 6 15.20 -4.57 23.40
CA ARG A 6 14.11 -5.44 23.91
C ARG A 6 12.72 -5.12 23.35
N GLN A 7 12.60 -4.06 22.55
CA GLN A 7 11.32 -3.51 22.07
C GLN A 7 10.96 -3.93 20.64
N VAL A 8 11.84 -4.65 19.94
CA VAL A 8 11.57 -5.19 18.60
C VAL A 8 11.50 -6.71 18.62
N VAL A 9 10.77 -7.27 17.67
CA VAL A 9 10.74 -8.71 17.35
C VAL A 9 11.12 -8.88 15.88
N LYS A 10 11.93 -9.90 15.59
CA LYS A 10 12.24 -10.29 14.22
C LYS A 10 11.16 -11.23 13.71
N VAL A 11 10.59 -10.92 12.56
CA VAL A 11 9.54 -11.72 11.92
C VAL A 11 10.00 -12.08 10.53
N THR A 12 10.19 -13.37 10.26
CA THR A 12 10.43 -13.86 8.91
C THR A 12 9.10 -13.96 8.17
N THR A 13 9.03 -13.37 6.98
CA THR A 13 7.85 -13.37 6.11
C THR A 13 8.23 -13.94 4.75
N THR A 14 7.26 -14.48 4.02
CA THR A 14 7.52 -14.98 2.65
C THR A 14 7.66 -13.85 1.64
N ARG A 15 6.93 -12.75 1.83
CA ARG A 15 6.81 -11.64 0.86
C ARG A 15 7.86 -10.56 1.05
N PHE A 16 8.27 -10.28 2.29
CA PHE A 16 9.11 -9.13 2.63
C PHE A 16 10.43 -9.53 3.30
N GLY A 17 10.74 -10.84 3.35
CA GLY A 17 11.91 -11.34 4.04
C GLY A 17 11.80 -11.17 5.57
N GLU A 18 12.93 -10.94 6.23
CA GLU A 18 12.97 -10.69 7.67
C GLU A 18 12.72 -9.20 7.96
N LEU A 19 11.74 -8.93 8.82
CA LEU A 19 11.37 -7.59 9.26
C LEU A 19 11.57 -7.43 10.77
N GLU A 20 12.00 -6.24 11.20
CA GLU A 20 12.02 -5.85 12.61
C GLU A 20 10.76 -5.06 12.95
N VAL A 21 9.92 -5.64 13.81
CA VAL A 21 8.63 -5.05 14.20
C VAL A 21 8.71 -4.60 15.64
N LYS A 22 8.34 -3.35 15.94
CA LYS A 22 8.25 -2.90 17.33
C LYS A 22 7.08 -3.62 17.99
N LYS A 23 7.27 -4.07 19.24
CA LYS A 23 6.20 -4.71 20.02
C LYS A 23 4.97 -3.82 20.20
N SER A 24 5.16 -2.50 20.22
CA SER A 24 4.09 -1.50 20.27
C SER A 24 3.24 -1.42 18.99
N ASP A 25 3.77 -1.93 17.87
CA ASP A 25 3.12 -1.86 16.56
C ASP A 25 2.41 -3.18 16.22
N ILE A 26 2.52 -4.19 17.10
CA ILE A 26 1.82 -5.46 16.98
C ILE A 26 0.34 -5.23 17.30
N ILE A 27 -0.50 -5.66 16.36
CA ILE A 27 -1.94 -5.58 16.41
C ILE A 27 -2.50 -6.92 16.85
N HIS A 28 -3.42 -6.88 17.81
CA HIS A 28 -3.92 -8.06 18.52
C HIS A 28 -5.39 -8.31 18.24
N PHE A 29 -5.74 -9.52 17.81
CA PHE A 29 -7.13 -10.00 17.71
C PHE A 29 -7.41 -11.00 18.83
N LYS A 30 -8.40 -10.71 19.69
CA LYS A 30 -8.83 -11.64 20.76
C LYS A 30 -9.37 -12.96 20.15
N GLU A 31 -10.21 -12.83 19.12
CA GLU A 31 -10.94 -13.92 18.46
C GLU A 31 -10.25 -14.42 17.18
N GLY A 32 -9.18 -13.76 16.74
CA GLY A 32 -8.57 -13.94 15.43
C GLY A 32 -9.28 -13.17 14.31
N LEU A 33 -8.78 -13.29 13.08
CA LEU A 33 -9.40 -12.71 11.88
C LEU A 33 -10.50 -13.67 11.35
N LEU A 34 -11.57 -13.17 10.74
CA LEU A 34 -12.68 -14.03 10.28
C LEU A 34 -12.20 -15.04 9.24
N GLY A 35 -12.47 -16.33 9.46
CA GLY A 35 -11.97 -17.43 8.63
C GLY A 35 -10.51 -17.80 8.90
N PHE A 36 -9.86 -17.15 9.87
CA PHE A 36 -8.48 -17.35 10.30
C PHE A 36 -8.37 -17.16 11.83
N GLU A 37 -9.19 -17.88 12.59
CA GLU A 37 -9.36 -17.71 14.04
C GLU A 37 -8.05 -17.97 14.84
N ASN A 38 -7.13 -18.72 14.23
CA ASN A 38 -5.79 -18.99 14.79
C ASN A 38 -4.80 -17.84 14.60
N LEU A 39 -5.05 -16.90 13.68
CA LEU A 39 -4.19 -15.75 13.42
C LEU A 39 -4.63 -14.59 14.30
N LYS A 40 -3.83 -14.29 15.32
CA LYS A 40 -4.17 -13.35 16.40
C LYS A 40 -3.24 -12.15 16.49
N LYS A 41 -2.11 -12.18 15.79
CA LYS A 41 -1.11 -11.11 15.80
C LYS A 41 -0.76 -10.70 14.38
N PHE A 42 -0.84 -9.40 14.14
CA PHE A 42 -0.55 -8.79 12.85
C PHE A 42 0.29 -7.54 13.01
N PHE A 43 0.86 -7.06 11.92
CA PHE A 43 1.45 -5.74 11.79
C PHE A 43 1.24 -5.23 10.37
N ILE A 44 1.33 -3.92 10.20
CA ILE A 44 1.15 -3.27 8.89
C ILE A 44 2.52 -3.09 8.24
N VAL A 45 2.62 -3.51 6.99
CA VAL A 45 3.79 -3.30 6.13
C VAL A 45 3.39 -2.37 5.01
N ASP A 46 4.09 -1.24 4.91
CA ASP A 46 4.09 -0.39 3.73
C ASP A 46 5.12 -0.95 2.74
N PRO A 47 4.71 -1.38 1.53
CA PRO A 47 5.65 -1.90 0.54
C PRO A 47 6.61 -0.84 -0.02
N GLY A 48 6.39 0.45 0.26
CA GLY A 48 7.20 1.55 -0.24
C GLY A 48 7.11 1.75 -1.75
N ASP A 49 6.10 1.15 -2.38
CA ASP A 49 5.78 1.39 -3.78
C ASP A 49 4.85 2.61 -3.90
N GLN A 50 4.48 2.96 -5.12
CA GLN A 50 3.59 4.11 -5.38
C GLN A 50 2.11 3.78 -5.12
N THR A 51 1.80 2.58 -4.61
CA THR A 51 0.42 2.20 -4.30
C THR A 51 0.02 2.73 -2.93
N LEU A 52 -1.27 2.99 -2.76
CA LEU A 52 -1.86 3.32 -1.45
C LEU A 52 -2.27 2.04 -0.68
N ILE A 53 -1.82 0.87 -1.14
CA ILE A 53 -2.20 -0.44 -0.61
C ILE A 53 -1.13 -0.90 0.37
N LEU A 54 -1.55 -1.15 1.61
CA LEU A 54 -0.70 -1.68 2.66
C LEU A 54 -0.91 -3.19 2.80
N TRP A 55 -0.02 -3.85 3.53
CA TRP A 55 -0.11 -5.28 3.81
C TRP A 55 -0.32 -5.54 5.29
N PHE A 56 -1.38 -6.26 5.61
CA PHE A 56 -1.69 -6.76 6.94
C PHE A 56 -1.04 -8.13 7.15
N GLN A 57 0.22 -8.13 7.59
CA GLN A 57 1.06 -9.32 7.71
C GLN A 57 0.83 -10.02 9.03
N SER A 58 0.58 -11.33 8.99
CA SER A 58 0.50 -12.16 10.21
C SER A 58 1.88 -12.39 10.81
N ILE A 59 1.96 -12.37 12.14
CA ILE A 59 3.13 -12.87 12.90
C ILE A 59 3.01 -14.38 13.14
N ASP A 60 1.79 -14.88 13.27
CA ASP A 60 1.52 -16.30 13.58
C ASP A 60 1.74 -17.21 12.36
N ASP A 61 1.59 -16.67 11.15
CA ASP A 61 1.92 -17.36 9.89
C ASP A 61 2.71 -16.44 8.94
N LYS A 62 3.97 -16.80 8.69
CA LYS A 62 4.89 -16.07 7.79
C LYS A 62 4.39 -15.92 6.36
N SER A 63 3.49 -16.80 5.91
CA SER A 63 2.99 -16.83 4.53
C SER A 63 1.70 -16.04 4.33
N THR A 64 1.02 -15.68 5.42
CA THR A 64 -0.29 -15.02 5.36
C THR A 64 -0.15 -13.51 5.53
N ALA A 65 -0.57 -12.78 4.49
CA ALA A 65 -0.71 -11.33 4.52
C ALA A 65 -1.88 -10.89 3.64
N PHE A 66 -2.65 -9.92 4.10
CA PHE A 66 -3.82 -9.40 3.39
C PHE A 66 -3.55 -8.00 2.85
N PRO A 67 -3.80 -7.72 1.55
CA PRO A 67 -3.77 -6.35 1.06
C PRO A 67 -4.92 -5.57 1.69
N ILE A 68 -4.62 -4.40 2.23
CA ILE A 68 -5.57 -3.53 2.91
C ILE A 68 -5.43 -2.08 2.43
N ILE A 69 -6.51 -1.33 2.55
CA ILE A 69 -6.53 0.10 2.25
C ILE A 69 -7.54 0.83 3.15
N GLU A 70 -7.27 2.10 3.44
CA GLU A 70 -8.23 2.96 4.12
C GLU A 70 -9.39 3.27 3.16
N PRO A 71 -10.64 2.95 3.52
CA PRO A 71 -11.77 3.06 2.60
C PRO A 71 -12.08 4.50 2.16
N SER A 72 -11.75 5.49 2.99
CA SER A 72 -11.90 6.92 2.67
C SER A 72 -11.09 7.35 1.45
N ILE A 73 -10.03 6.63 1.09
CA ILE A 73 -9.17 6.93 -0.06
C ILE A 73 -9.94 6.78 -1.38
N PHE A 74 -10.79 5.75 -1.52
CA PHE A 74 -11.51 5.46 -2.77
C PHE A 74 -13.03 5.65 -2.64
N CYS A 75 -13.56 5.66 -1.42
CA CYS A 75 -14.97 5.89 -1.13
C CYS A 75 -15.10 6.96 -0.02
N PRO A 76 -14.96 8.26 -0.34
CA PRO A 76 -14.96 9.33 0.67
C PRO A 76 -16.23 9.40 1.52
N SER A 77 -17.36 8.90 1.01
CA SER A 77 -18.64 8.81 1.72
C SER A 77 -18.76 7.59 2.65
N TYR A 78 -17.77 6.69 2.65
CA TYR A 78 -17.80 5.50 3.51
C TYR A 78 -17.75 5.90 4.98
N SER A 79 -18.68 5.37 5.76
CA SER A 79 -18.76 5.61 7.20
C SER A 79 -19.01 4.31 7.95
N VAL A 80 -18.28 4.12 9.05
CA VAL A 80 -18.45 2.98 9.93
C VAL A 80 -19.36 3.38 11.08
N LYS A 81 -20.36 2.56 11.37
CA LYS A 81 -21.23 2.71 12.54
C LYS A 81 -21.06 1.48 13.42
N LEU A 82 -20.38 1.65 14.55
CA LEU A 82 -20.20 0.59 15.52
C LEU A 82 -21.35 0.58 16.55
N LEU A 83 -21.76 -0.62 16.95
CA LEU A 83 -22.69 -0.84 18.05
C LEU A 83 -21.97 -0.80 19.41
N PRO A 84 -22.67 -0.54 20.53
CA PRO A 84 -22.03 -0.49 21.85
C PRO A 84 -21.16 -1.72 22.20
N PRO A 85 -21.58 -2.98 21.92
CA PRO A 85 -20.73 -4.15 22.19
C PRO A 85 -19.43 -4.15 21.37
N GLU A 86 -19.44 -3.57 20.18
CA GLU A 86 -18.25 -3.47 19.32
C GLU A 86 -17.25 -2.47 19.91
N PHE A 87 -17.71 -1.31 20.36
CA PHE A 87 -16.88 -0.36 21.13
C PHE A 87 -16.27 -1.01 22.38
N THR A 88 -17.10 -1.69 23.19
CA THR A 88 -16.62 -2.39 24.39
C THR A 88 -15.57 -3.45 24.05
N SER A 89 -15.80 -4.25 23.00
CA SER A 89 -14.88 -5.32 22.60
C SER A 89 -13.51 -4.82 22.13
N LEU A 90 -13.46 -3.59 21.59
CA LEU A 90 -12.26 -2.91 21.11
C LEU A 90 -11.63 -2.00 22.17
N GLU A 91 -12.25 -1.88 23.35
CA GLU A 91 -11.84 -0.92 24.39
C GLU A 91 -11.73 0.52 23.83
N LEU A 92 -12.65 0.87 22.94
CA LEU A 92 -12.67 2.11 22.18
C LEU A 92 -13.79 3.01 22.71
N GLU A 93 -13.49 4.29 22.90
CA GLU A 93 -14.49 5.30 23.30
C GLU A 93 -15.10 5.98 22.06
N ASN A 94 -14.26 6.36 21.09
CA ASN A 94 -14.67 7.04 19.87
C ASN A 94 -13.98 6.43 18.64
N LEU A 95 -14.68 6.45 17.50
CA LEU A 95 -14.12 5.93 16.25
C LEU A 95 -12.91 6.73 15.74
N SER A 96 -12.79 8.02 16.12
CA SER A 96 -11.64 8.87 15.79
C SER A 96 -10.32 8.35 16.36
N ASP A 97 -10.37 7.54 17.42
CA ASP A 97 -9.19 6.92 18.04
C ASP A 97 -8.83 5.57 17.40
N ALA A 98 -9.51 5.21 16.31
CA ALA A 98 -9.28 3.97 15.59
C ALA A 98 -8.81 4.21 14.15
N SER A 99 -8.01 3.28 13.65
CA SER A 99 -7.75 3.13 12.23
C SER A 99 -8.74 2.14 11.61
N VAL A 100 -9.19 2.44 10.39
CA VAL A 100 -10.18 1.66 9.66
C VAL A 100 -9.58 1.20 8.34
N TYR A 101 -9.56 -0.11 8.13
CA TYR A 101 -9.08 -0.70 6.89
C TYR A 101 -10.09 -1.67 6.30
N THR A 102 -10.06 -1.81 4.98
CA THR A 102 -10.82 -2.85 4.26
C THR A 102 -9.85 -3.83 3.63
N ILE A 103 -10.19 -5.12 3.66
CA ILE A 103 -9.40 -6.16 2.99
C ILE A 103 -9.75 -6.16 1.50
N LEU A 104 -8.73 -6.26 0.67
CA LEU A 104 -8.85 -6.29 -0.78
C LEU A 104 -8.79 -7.71 -1.33
N THR A 105 -9.49 -7.92 -2.45
CA THR A 105 -9.25 -9.05 -3.35
C THR A 105 -8.62 -8.49 -4.63
N ILE A 106 -7.40 -8.93 -4.94
CA ILE A 106 -6.65 -8.49 -6.13
C ILE A 106 -6.53 -9.68 -7.09
N PRO A 107 -7.39 -9.77 -8.12
CA PRO A 107 -7.28 -10.82 -9.13
C PRO A 107 -6.15 -10.54 -10.13
N LYS A 108 -5.91 -11.46 -11.07
CA LYS A 108 -4.89 -11.30 -12.13
C LYS A 108 -5.10 -10.02 -12.95
N LYS A 109 -6.35 -9.66 -13.23
CA LYS A 109 -6.71 -8.42 -13.91
C LYS A 109 -7.04 -7.37 -12.86
N VAL A 110 -6.06 -6.51 -12.55
CA VAL A 110 -6.15 -5.53 -11.45
C VAL A 110 -7.38 -4.62 -11.51
N THR A 111 -7.95 -4.39 -12.70
CA THR A 111 -9.15 -3.57 -12.87
C THR A 111 -10.42 -4.17 -12.25
N GLU A 112 -10.37 -5.45 -11.87
CA GLU A 112 -11.46 -6.20 -11.21
C GLU A 112 -11.20 -6.36 -9.70
N MET A 113 -10.29 -5.55 -9.15
CA MET A 113 -10.04 -5.54 -7.71
C MET A 113 -11.24 -5.01 -6.94
N SER A 114 -11.49 -5.63 -5.79
CA SER A 114 -12.61 -5.26 -4.93
C SER A 114 -12.20 -5.10 -3.47
N ALA A 115 -12.87 -4.21 -2.76
CA ALA A 115 -12.76 -4.05 -1.31
C ALA A 115 -13.96 -4.68 -0.60
N ASN A 116 -13.73 -5.27 0.58
CA ASN A 116 -14.79 -5.68 1.48
C ASN A 116 -15.20 -4.52 2.40
N LEU A 117 -16.22 -3.77 1.99
CA LEU A 117 -16.80 -2.67 2.76
C LEU A 117 -17.72 -3.17 3.89
N LYS A 118 -18.20 -4.42 3.80
CA LYS A 118 -19.12 -5.01 4.78
C LYS A 118 -18.42 -5.44 6.07
N ALA A 119 -17.14 -5.80 6.01
CA ALA A 119 -16.38 -6.32 7.14
C ALA A 119 -15.00 -5.64 7.31
N PRO A 120 -14.95 -4.34 7.67
CA PRO A 120 -13.70 -3.63 7.92
C PRO A 120 -12.94 -4.20 9.12
N ILE A 121 -11.63 -4.01 9.10
CA ILE A 121 -10.75 -4.13 10.25
C ILE A 121 -10.75 -2.79 10.98
N ILE A 122 -11.09 -2.83 12.27
CA ILE A 122 -11.03 -1.68 13.17
C ILE A 122 -9.89 -1.92 14.16
N ILE A 123 -8.97 -0.98 14.26
CA ILE A 123 -7.79 -1.06 15.12
C ILE A 123 -7.84 0.10 16.10
N ASN A 124 -7.94 -0.18 17.39
CA ASN A 124 -7.79 0.84 18.42
C ASN A 124 -6.33 1.31 18.46
N ASN A 125 -6.09 2.59 18.21
CA ASN A 125 -4.73 3.10 18.06
C ASN A 125 -3.94 3.18 19.36
N LYS A 126 -4.63 3.20 20.50
CA LYS A 126 -4.04 3.31 21.84
C LYS A 126 -3.46 1.99 22.34
N ASN A 127 -4.21 0.89 22.20
CA ASN A 127 -3.84 -0.42 22.75
C ASN A 127 -3.58 -1.49 21.67
N LYS A 128 -3.73 -1.14 20.38
CA LYS A 128 -3.58 -2.04 19.23
C LYS A 128 -4.49 -3.27 19.25
N LEU A 129 -5.60 -3.20 19.99
CA LEU A 129 -6.65 -4.20 19.92
C LEU A 129 -7.45 -4.01 18.63
N ALA A 130 -7.67 -5.10 17.91
CA ALA A 130 -8.36 -5.09 16.64
C ALA A 130 -9.44 -6.16 16.55
N ARG A 131 -10.43 -5.88 15.69
CA ARG A 131 -11.48 -6.81 15.28
C ARG A 131 -11.82 -6.56 13.82
N GLN A 132 -12.24 -7.62 13.14
CA GLN A 132 -12.93 -7.52 11.87
C GLN A 132 -14.43 -7.57 12.15
N ILE A 133 -15.14 -6.49 11.85
CA ILE A 133 -16.53 -6.29 12.29
C ILE A 133 -17.44 -6.35 11.08
N VAL A 134 -18.40 -7.29 11.08
CA VAL A 134 -19.46 -7.34 10.06
C VAL A 134 -20.50 -6.27 10.36
N LEU A 135 -20.49 -5.19 9.58
CA LEU A 135 -21.38 -4.06 9.76
C LEU A 135 -22.83 -4.42 9.41
N GLN A 136 -23.80 -3.84 10.11
CA GLN A 136 -25.22 -4.16 9.93
C GLN A 136 -25.85 -3.48 8.70
N ASP A 137 -25.24 -2.41 8.16
CA ASP A 137 -25.78 -1.71 6.99
C ASP A 137 -25.82 -2.63 5.76
N SER A 138 -27.03 -2.95 5.29
CA SER A 138 -27.26 -3.87 4.17
C SER A 138 -26.81 -3.31 2.82
N LYS A 139 -26.53 -2.01 2.72
CA LYS A 139 -26.01 -1.39 1.50
C LYS A 139 -24.51 -1.63 1.31
N LEU A 140 -23.80 -2.03 2.36
CA LEU A 140 -22.37 -2.29 2.27
C LEU A 140 -22.11 -3.65 1.62
N GLU A 141 -21.23 -3.63 0.62
CA GLU A 141 -20.93 -4.81 -0.19
C GLU A 141 -19.67 -5.53 0.31
N VAL A 142 -19.70 -6.86 0.24
CA VAL A 142 -18.51 -7.70 0.45
C VAL A 142 -17.53 -7.58 -0.72
N LYS A 143 -18.06 -7.29 -1.92
CA LYS A 143 -17.30 -7.17 -3.16
C LYS A 143 -17.62 -5.83 -3.83
N TYR A 144 -17.05 -4.74 -3.30
CA TYR A 144 -17.16 -3.42 -3.92
C TYR A 144 -16.06 -3.24 -4.96
N GLU A 145 -16.40 -3.17 -6.24
CA GLU A 145 -15.45 -2.93 -7.33
C GLU A 145 -14.84 -1.53 -7.19
N MET A 146 -13.54 -1.45 -6.88
CA MET A 146 -12.93 -0.20 -6.39
C MET A 146 -11.95 0.46 -7.36
N TYR A 147 -11.53 -0.23 -8.43
CA TYR A 147 -10.43 0.22 -9.28
C TYR A 147 -10.66 1.62 -9.87
N SER A 148 -11.85 1.87 -10.42
CA SER A 148 -12.18 3.15 -11.04
C SER A 148 -12.10 4.30 -10.03
N ASP A 149 -12.63 4.10 -8.82
CA ASP A 149 -12.69 5.16 -7.83
C ASP A 149 -11.32 5.40 -7.18
N LEU A 150 -10.55 4.33 -6.93
CA LEU A 150 -9.15 4.46 -6.52
C LEU A 150 -8.32 5.23 -7.56
N LYS A 151 -8.49 4.92 -8.85
CA LYS A 151 -7.78 5.62 -9.94
C LYS A 151 -8.13 7.10 -9.95
N LYS A 152 -9.41 7.47 -9.80
CA LYS A 152 -9.84 8.87 -9.73
C LYS A 152 -9.16 9.59 -8.56
N SER A 153 -9.14 8.97 -7.38
CA SER A 153 -8.49 9.55 -6.20
C SER A 153 -7.01 9.82 -6.43
N ILE A 154 -6.26 8.86 -6.96
CA ILE A 154 -4.83 9.03 -7.28
C ILE A 154 -4.61 10.19 -8.27
N MET A 155 -5.39 10.22 -9.35
CA MET A 155 -5.29 11.29 -10.36
C MET A 155 -5.62 12.69 -9.80
N SER A 156 -6.55 12.79 -8.84
CA SER A 156 -6.84 14.04 -8.16
C SER A 156 -5.68 14.53 -7.28
N PHE A 157 -4.94 13.62 -6.63
CA PHE A 157 -3.76 13.96 -5.84
C PHE A 157 -2.60 14.50 -6.70
N ASP A 158 -2.39 13.96 -7.90
CA ASP A 158 -1.32 14.40 -8.81
C ASP A 158 -1.62 15.77 -9.46
N SER A 159 -2.88 16.19 -9.49
CA SER A 159 -3.30 17.44 -10.13
C SER A 159 -3.29 18.69 -9.21
N ASP A 160 -3.07 18.53 -7.89
CA ASP A 160 -2.96 19.65 -6.93
C ASP A 160 -1.49 20.06 -6.69
N ASP A 161 -0.76 20.36 -7.77
CA ASP A 161 0.63 20.85 -7.74
C ASP A 161 0.75 22.32 -7.27
N SER A 162 -0.36 22.96 -6.91
CA SER A 162 -0.43 24.41 -6.66
C SER A 162 0.06 24.88 -5.29
N LYS A 163 0.47 23.96 -4.39
CA LYS A 163 0.82 24.28 -2.98
C LYS A 163 2.19 23.78 -2.51
N ARG A 164 3.09 23.35 -3.40
CA ARG A 164 4.43 22.92 -2.98
C ARG A 164 5.42 24.10 -3.00
N THR A 165 5.80 24.59 -1.81
CA THR A 165 6.95 25.50 -1.63
C THR A 165 8.17 24.90 -2.31
N THR A 166 8.60 25.52 -3.42
CA THR A 166 9.76 25.07 -4.18
C THR A 166 11.02 25.38 -3.36
N ALA A 167 11.70 24.35 -2.87
CA ALA A 167 13.10 24.50 -2.52
C ALA A 167 13.86 24.78 -3.84
N LYS A 168 14.33 26.02 -4.00
CA LYS A 168 15.21 26.39 -5.12
C LYS A 168 16.47 25.52 -5.02
N ILE A 169 16.61 24.55 -5.91
CA ILE A 169 17.93 23.99 -6.21
C ILE A 169 18.60 25.01 -7.14
N THR A 170 19.36 25.92 -6.53
CA THR A 170 20.30 26.77 -7.24
C THR A 170 21.35 25.85 -7.87
N THR A 171 21.24 25.63 -9.18
CA THR A 171 22.28 24.92 -9.94
C THR A 171 23.30 25.96 -10.39
N ASP A 172 24.25 26.26 -9.50
CA ASP A 172 25.51 26.91 -9.88
C ASP A 172 26.51 25.81 -10.26
N ILE A 173 26.66 25.54 -11.57
CA ILE A 173 27.94 25.12 -12.14
C ILE A 173 28.15 25.98 -13.39
N ARG A 174 29.10 26.91 -13.29
CA ARG A 174 29.61 27.73 -14.40
C ARG A 174 30.73 26.97 -15.12
N GLN A 175 30.59 26.95 -16.45
CA GLN A 175 31.58 27.21 -17.52
C GLN A 175 32.90 26.42 -17.64
N ASN A 176 33.10 25.83 -18.82
CA ASN A 176 34.03 26.28 -19.88
C ASN A 176 33.63 25.53 -21.19
N GLU A 177 33.01 26.18 -22.19
CA GLU A 177 33.60 26.83 -23.40
C GLU A 177 34.33 25.85 -24.34
N GLU A 178 33.72 25.53 -25.49
CA GLU A 178 34.08 25.93 -26.88
C GLU A 178 35.32 25.16 -27.43
N GLU A 179 35.33 24.49 -28.59
CA GLU A 179 35.07 25.00 -29.94
C GLU A 179 35.17 23.86 -31.00
N SER A 180 34.63 24.11 -32.21
CA SER A 180 34.96 23.52 -33.53
C SER A 180 33.92 22.62 -34.25
N LYS A 181 33.00 23.31 -34.94
CA LYS A 181 32.57 23.21 -36.35
C LYS A 181 32.61 21.84 -37.08
N ALA A 182 31.44 21.46 -37.60
CA ALA A 182 31.27 20.59 -38.78
C ALA A 182 31.74 21.28 -40.08
N PRO A 183 31.97 20.53 -41.17
CA PRO A 183 30.98 20.58 -42.26
C PRO A 183 30.71 19.26 -43.02
N GLU A 184 29.46 19.19 -43.49
CA GLU A 184 28.80 18.50 -44.61
C GLU A 184 29.55 17.52 -45.56
N THR A 185 28.85 16.42 -45.90
CA THR A 185 29.03 15.40 -46.98
C THR A 185 28.29 15.79 -48.29
N PRO A 186 28.26 14.99 -49.41
CA PRO A 186 29.22 14.13 -50.17
C PRO A 186 29.15 14.44 -51.73
N PRO A 187 29.65 13.66 -52.75
CA PRO A 187 28.97 12.42 -53.27
C PRO A 187 29.81 11.34 -54.08
N GLN A 188 29.30 10.07 -54.05
CA GLN A 188 29.31 8.97 -55.07
C GLN A 188 30.68 8.38 -55.58
N GLU A 189 30.89 7.10 -55.95
CA GLU A 189 30.06 6.09 -56.62
C GLU A 189 30.64 4.64 -56.52
N ARG A 190 29.79 3.66 -56.16
CA ARG A 190 29.60 2.26 -56.68
C ARG A 190 30.80 1.30 -56.95
N LEU A 191 30.80 0.09 -56.33
CA LEU A 191 30.60 -1.22 -57.01
C LEU A 191 30.56 -2.45 -56.05
N GLN A 192 29.47 -3.23 -56.17
CA GLN A 192 29.29 -4.70 -56.06
C GLN A 192 29.27 -5.48 -54.70
N LYS A 193 28.11 -6.14 -54.47
CA LYS A 193 27.85 -7.32 -53.60
C LYS A 193 28.12 -8.64 -54.40
N PRO A 194 28.17 -9.88 -53.85
CA PRO A 194 27.12 -10.61 -53.07
C PRO A 194 27.70 -11.43 -51.88
N GLY A 195 27.01 -12.13 -50.97
CA GLY A 195 25.62 -12.56 -50.71
C GLY A 195 25.60 -13.31 -49.34
N PRO A 196 24.45 -13.77 -48.82
CA PRO A 196 24.32 -14.27 -47.44
C PRO A 196 24.56 -15.78 -47.33
N TYR A 197 25.09 -16.26 -46.20
CA TYR A 197 25.03 -17.67 -45.81
C TYR A 197 23.99 -17.86 -44.69
N ILE A 198 23.06 -18.78 -44.93
CA ILE A 198 22.07 -19.32 -43.99
C ILE A 198 22.46 -20.78 -43.65
N ASN A 199 22.36 -21.09 -42.35
CA ASN A 199 22.13 -22.35 -41.63
C ASN A 199 22.50 -23.73 -42.24
N HIS A 200 23.22 -24.50 -41.43
CA HIS A 200 22.78 -25.82 -40.93
C HIS A 200 23.20 -26.00 -39.47
#